data_AF-A0A2N6LJX4-F1
#
_entry.id   AF-A0A2N6LJX4-F1
#
_cell.length_a   1.000
_cell.length_b   1.000
_cell.length_c   1.000
_cell.angle_alpha   90.00
_cell.angle_beta   90.00
_cell.angle_gamma   90.00
#
_symmetry.space_group_name_H-M   'P 1'
#
loop_
_entity.id
_entity.type
_entity.pdbx_description
1 polymer ?
#
loop_
_entity_poly.entity_id
_entity_poly.type
_entity_poly.pdbx_seq_one_letter_code
_entity_poly.pdbx_strand_id
1 'polypeptide(L)' 'MTAKPNTSVLLLWKSLEPVVSNGGLTILPNTTFDECPQLDVLCVPGGSFGTVQMMEDSEM' A
#
# COMPACT_ATOMS: atom_id res chain seq x y z
N MET A 1 -20.87 -7.85 -2.69
CA MET A 1 -19.84 -6.79 -2.72
C MET A 1 -19.50 -6.56 -4.18
N THR A 2 -20.02 -5.51 -4.79
CA THR A 2 -19.75 -5.21 -6.20
C THR A 2 -18.57 -4.24 -6.28
N ALA A 3 -17.45 -4.69 -6.84
CA ALA A 3 -16.37 -3.81 -7.24
C ALA A 3 -16.91 -2.79 -8.27
N LYS A 4 -16.43 -1.55 -8.22
CA LYS A 4 -16.83 -0.51 -9.17
C LYS A 4 -16.34 -0.93 -10.57
N PRO A 5 -17.20 -0.92 -11.61
CA PRO A 5 -16.76 -1.17 -12.97
C PRO A 5 -15.66 -0.18 -13.38
N ASN A 6 -14.66 -0.67 -14.12
CA ASN A 6 -13.53 0.12 -14.62
C ASN A 6 -12.63 0.73 -13.53
N THR A 7 -12.52 0.10 -12.36
CA THR A 7 -11.54 0.50 -11.34
C THR A 7 -10.32 -0.42 -11.36
N SER A 8 -9.13 0.17 -11.43
CA SER A 8 -7.87 -0.53 -11.16
C SER A 8 -7.49 -0.34 -9.70
N VAL A 9 -6.97 -1.38 -9.05
CA VAL A 9 -6.50 -1.34 -7.68
C VAL A 9 -4.98 -1.51 -7.66
N LEU A 10 -4.31 -0.53 -7.07
CA LEU A 10 -2.85 -0.52 -6.92
C LEU A 10 -2.48 -0.80 -5.46
N LEU A 11 -1.53 -1.70 -5.26
CA LEU A 11 -0.88 -2.00 -3.98
C LEU A 11 0.47 -1.30 -3.99
N LEU A 12 0.49 -0.12 -3.37
CA LEU A 12 1.59 0.84 -3.43
C LEU A 12 2.55 0.63 -2.27
N TRP A 13 3.85 0.54 -2.55
CA TRP A 13 4.90 0.47 -1.54
C TRP A 13 6.23 1.06 -2.05
N LYS A 14 7.27 1.11 -1.21
CA LYS A 14 8.61 1.61 -1.59
C LYS A 14 9.31 0.72 -2.63
N SER A 15 9.06 -0.58 -2.59
CA SER A 15 9.65 -1.58 -3.49
C SER A 15 8.63 -2.65 -3.86
N LEU A 16 8.99 -3.52 -4.81
CA LEU A 16 8.17 -4.67 -5.22
C LEU A 16 8.47 -5.94 -4.40
N GLU A 17 9.27 -5.82 -3.34
CA GLU A 17 9.54 -6.93 -2.43
C GLU A 17 8.30 -7.25 -1.58
N PRO A 18 8.10 -8.52 -1.19
CA PRO A 18 6.95 -8.90 -0.38
C PRO A 18 6.92 -8.20 0.98
N VAL A 19 5.75 -7.69 1.38
CA VAL A 19 5.51 -7.06 2.68
C VAL A 19 4.74 -8.02 3.57
N VAL A 20 5.29 -8.31 4.76
CA VAL A 20 4.66 -9.21 5.74
C VAL A 20 3.90 -8.39 6.78
N SER A 21 2.60 -8.62 6.88
CA SER A 21 1.77 -8.02 7.92
C SER A 21 2.02 -8.65 9.30
N ASN A 22 1.60 -7.96 10.36
CA ASN A 22 1.71 -8.48 11.74
C ASN A 22 0.98 -9.83 11.95
N GLY A 23 0.00 -10.18 11.10
CA GLY A 23 -0.70 -11.46 11.14
C GLY A 23 -0.08 -12.56 10.28
N GLY A 24 1.10 -12.34 9.69
CA GLY A 24 1.77 -13.31 8.81
C GLY A 24 1.23 -13.37 7.38
N LEU A 25 0.22 -12.55 7.03
CA LEU A 25 -0.20 -12.39 5.64
C LEU A 25 0.87 -11.62 4.87
N THR A 26 1.33 -12.21 3.76
CA THR A 26 2.27 -11.58 2.83
C THR A 26 1.50 -10.90 1.69
N ILE A 27 1.82 -9.64 1.42
CA ILE A 27 1.25 -8.83 0.35
C ILE A 27 2.36 -8.51 -0.64
N LEU A 28 2.09 -8.69 -1.93
CA LEU A 28 3.00 -8.32 -3.02
C LEU A 28 2.57 -6.97 -3.60
N PRO A 29 3.38 -5.90 -3.46
CA PRO A 29 3.13 -4.63 -4.13
C PRO A 29 3.14 -4.79 -5.65
N ASN A 30 2.39 -3.95 -6.36
CA ASN A 30 2.35 -3.95 -7.83
C ASN A 30 2.76 -2.61 -8.45
N THR A 31 3.12 -1.63 -7.63
CA THR A 31 3.64 -0.33 -8.08
C THR A 31 4.46 0.31 -6.96
N THR A 32 5.46 1.11 -7.33
CA THR A 32 6.24 1.90 -6.39
C THR A 32 5.73 3.34 -6.30
N PHE A 33 6.20 4.12 -5.32
CA PHE A 33 5.89 5.55 -5.26
C PHE A 33 6.31 6.31 -6.53
N ASP A 34 7.46 5.95 -7.13
CA ASP A 34 7.98 6.60 -8.35
C ASP A 34 7.18 6.25 -9.60
N GLU A 35 6.64 5.03 -9.68
CA GLU A 35 5.89 4.52 -10.83
C GLU A 35 4.37 4.71 -10.67
N CYS A 36 3.93 5.30 -9.56
CA CYS A 36 2.51 5.46 -9.26
C CYS A 36 1.88 6.55 -10.14
N PRO A 37 0.81 6.23 -10.91
CA PRO A 37 0.06 7.26 -11.61
C PRO A 37 -0.75 8.10 -10.61
N GLN A 38 -1.32 9.21 -11.08
CA GLN A 38 -2.25 10.00 -10.26
C GLN A 38 -3.44 9.14 -9.82
N LEU A 39 -3.71 9.14 -8.50
CA LEU A 39 -4.79 8.36 -7.90
C LEU A 39 -6.08 9.18 -7.77
N ASP A 40 -7.21 8.55 -8.09
CA ASP A 40 -8.55 9.10 -7.79
C ASP A 40 -8.91 8.93 -6.30
N VAL A 41 -8.45 7.84 -5.69
CA VAL A 41 -8.72 7.46 -4.30
C VAL A 41 -7.45 6.88 -3.68
N LEU A 42 -7.07 7.39 -2.51
CA LEU A 42 -6.01 6.83 -1.67
C LEU A 42 -6.64 6.18 -0.43
N CYS A 43 -6.34 4.90 -0.21
CA CYS A 43 -6.75 4.17 0.99
C CYS A 43 -5.50 3.85 1.81
N VAL A 44 -5.39 4.38 3.03
CA VAL A 44 -4.28 4.10 3.93
C VAL A 44 -4.75 3.08 4.97
N PRO A 45 -4.27 1.82 4.92
CA PRO A 45 -4.65 0.81 5.91
C PRO A 45 -4.04 1.14 7.28
N GLY A 46 -4.73 0.70 8.33
CA GLY A 46 -4.21 0.80 9.69
C GLY A 46 -3.33 -0.39 10.09
N GLY A 47 -2.68 -0.27 11.24
CA GLY A 47 -1.95 -1.35 11.91
C GLY A 47 -1.26 -0.79 13.15
N SER A 48 -1.35 -1.48 14.30
CA SER A 48 -0.93 -0.87 15.58
C SER A 48 0.52 -0.39 15.59
N PHE A 49 1.47 -1.25 15.23
CA PHE A 49 2.90 -0.90 15.21
C PHE A 49 3.32 -0.27 13.88
N GLY A 50 2.89 -0.87 12.76
CA GLY A 50 3.27 -0.42 11.42
C GLY A 50 2.81 1.02 11.12
N THR A 51 1.62 1.44 11.54
CA THR A 51 1.15 2.81 11.30
C THR A 51 1.99 3.85 12.04
N VAL A 52 2.36 3.60 13.31
CA VAL A 52 3.20 4.54 14.07
C VAL A 52 4.59 4.66 13.44
N GLN A 53 5.17 3.54 13.01
CA GLN A 53 6.46 3.55 12.30
C GLN A 53 6.38 4.33 10.98
N MET A 54 5.29 4.16 10.23
CA MET A 54 5.09 4.88 8.97
C MET A 54 4.85 6.40 9.15
N MET A 55 4.38 6.83 10.32
CA MET A 55 4.24 8.27 10.62
C MET A 55 5.58 8.98 10.79
N GLU A 56 6.62 8.25 11.20
CA GLU A 56 7.98 8.76 11.41
C GLU A 56 8.90 8.47 10.23
N ASP A 57 8.37 7.90 9.14
CA ASP A 57 9.14 7.50 7.99
C ASP A 57 9.62 8.74 7.21
N SER A 58 10.92 9.00 7.32
CA SER A 58 11.59 10.12 6.65
C SER A 58 11.99 9.81 5.21
N GLU A 59 11.85 8.56 4.79
CA GLU A 59 12.16 8.17 3.43
C GLU A 59 11.00 8.57 2.52
N MET A 60 11.21 9.68 1.81
CA MET A 60 10.52 10.02 0.55
C MET A 60 11.55 9.97 -0.56
#